data_AF-A0AAX2DH70-F1
#
_entry.id   AF-A0AAX2DH70-F1
#
_cell.length_a   1.000
_cell.length_b   1.000
_cell.length_c   1.000
_cell.angle_alpha   90.00
_cell.angle_beta   90.00
_cell.angle_gamma   90.00
#
_symmetry.space_group_name_H-M   'P 1'
#
loop_
_entity.id
_entity.type
_entity.pdbx_description
1 polymer ?
#
loop_
_entity_poly.entity_id
_entity_poly.type
_entity_poly.pdbx_seq_one_letter_code
_entity_poly.pdbx_strand_id
1 'polypeptide(L)' 'MVKVQTFLRTRTMLVLSRAVGELISIGDDISVRVLSVNGTTVRFGVEAPRHIDVHRFEIYEKIQRKKNQVARKA' A
#
# COMPACT_ATOMS: atom_id res chain seq x y z
N MET A 1 -33.51 -1.89 -4.36
CA MET A 1 -32.70 -3.07 -4.75
C MET A 1 -31.31 -2.58 -5.18
N VAL A 2 -30.44 -2.25 -4.24
CA VAL A 2 -29.02 -1.97 -4.52
C VAL A 2 -28.22 -2.88 -3.60
N LYS A 3 -27.28 -3.59 -4.23
CA LYS A 3 -26.68 -4.84 -3.81
C LYS A 3 -26.08 -4.82 -2.42
N VAL A 4 -26.46 -5.86 -1.68
CA VAL A 4 -25.69 -6.52 -0.63
C VAL A 4 -24.21 -6.57 -0.99
N GLN A 5 -23.36 -6.06 -0.10
CA GLN A 5 -22.03 -6.64 0.11
C GLN A 5 -21.69 -6.52 1.60
N THR A 6 -22.40 -7.30 2.40
CA THR A 6 -21.99 -7.67 3.76
C THR A 6 -20.74 -8.54 3.64
N PHE A 7 -19.56 -8.00 3.97
CA PHE A 7 -18.33 -8.78 4.19
C PHE A 7 -17.55 -8.14 5.35
N LEU A 8 -17.81 -8.60 6.57
CA LEU A 8 -17.18 -8.09 7.79
C LEU A 8 -15.76 -8.65 7.98
N ARG A 9 -14.71 -7.80 7.96
CA ARG A 9 -13.55 -7.78 8.91
C ARG A 9 -12.42 -6.79 8.49
N THR A 10 -12.38 -5.64 9.17
CA THR A 10 -11.20 -4.79 9.53
C THR A 10 -10.15 -4.44 8.45
N ARG A 11 -10.54 -3.79 7.35
CA ARG A 11 -9.63 -2.87 6.63
C ARG A 11 -10.41 -1.63 6.20
N THR A 12 -10.23 -0.52 6.89
CA THR A 12 -10.79 0.77 6.47
C THR A 12 -9.86 1.35 5.40
N MET A 13 -10.32 1.39 4.15
CA MET A 13 -9.62 2.12 3.09
C MET A 13 -9.95 3.60 3.22
N LEU A 14 -8.96 4.42 3.56
CA LEU A 14 -9.08 5.86 3.53
C LEU A 14 -8.74 6.36 2.12
N VAL A 15 -9.68 7.07 1.49
CA VAL A 15 -9.51 7.62 0.14
C VAL A 15 -9.20 9.11 0.26
N LEU A 16 -8.06 9.54 -0.29
CA LEU A 16 -7.59 10.92 -0.26
C LEU A 16 -7.21 11.37 -1.67
N SER A 17 -7.67 12.54 -2.09
CA SER A 17 -7.26 13.18 -3.34
C SER A 17 -6.10 14.13 -3.06
N ARG A 18 -4.97 13.93 -3.74
CA ARG A 18 -3.76 14.77 -3.61
C ARG A 18 -3.29 15.26 -4.98
N ALA A 19 -2.80 16.50 -5.03
CA ALA A 19 -2.13 17.07 -6.19
C ALA A 19 -0.63 16.72 -6.21
N VAL A 20 0.03 16.96 -7.34
CA VAL A 20 1.49 16.80 -7.47
C VAL A 20 2.19 17.75 -6.50
N GLY A 21 3.15 17.21 -5.75
CA GLY A 21 3.88 17.94 -4.70
C GLY A 21 3.29 17.80 -3.30
N GLU A 22 2.03 17.36 -3.17
CA GLU A 22 1.42 17.16 -1.86
C GLU A 22 1.88 15.86 -1.19
N LEU A 23 1.77 15.84 0.14
CA LEU A 23 2.27 14.78 1.01
C LEU A 23 1.13 14.20 1.85
N ILE A 24 1.21 12.89 2.10
CA ILE A 24 0.33 12.10 2.96
C ILE A 24 1.22 11.53 4.06
N SER A 25 0.92 11.84 5.31
CA SER A 25 1.62 11.25 6.47
C SER A 25 0.82 10.06 7.02
N ILE A 26 1.51 8.98 7.36
CA ILE A 26 0.95 7.77 7.94
C ILE A 26 1.67 7.52 9.27
N GLY A 27 0.98 7.76 10.39
CA GLY A 27 1.63 7.79 11.70
C GLY A 27 2.68 8.90 11.77
N ASP A 28 3.76 8.66 12.53
CA ASP A 28 4.80 9.65 12.77
C ASP A 28 6.04 9.49 11.87
N ASP A 29 6.25 8.29 11.31
CA ASP A 29 7.50 7.93 10.65
C ASP A 29 7.40 7.69 9.13
N ILE A 30 6.18 7.60 8.58
CA ILE A 30 5.97 7.28 7.17
C ILE A 30 5.38 8.48 6.44
N SER A 31 5.99 8.87 5.33
CA SER A 31 5.46 9.90 4.45
C SER A 31 5.36 9.41 3.00
N VAL A 32 4.30 9.79 2.30
CA VAL A 32 4.06 9.47 0.90
C VAL A 32 3.82 10.76 0.13
N ARG A 33 4.66 11.05 -0.86
CA ARG A 33 4.57 12.24 -1.71
C ARG A 33 4.17 11.88 -3.13
N VAL A 34 3.26 12.64 -3.71
CA VAL A 34 2.97 12.55 -5.15
C VAL A 34 4.04 13.33 -5.91
N LEU A 35 4.93 12.64 -6.63
CA LEU A 35 6.05 13.27 -7.33
C LEU A 35 5.65 13.75 -8.73
N SER A 36 4.86 12.98 -9.46
CA SER A 36 4.40 13.34 -10.80
C SER A 36 3.22 12.47 -11.23
N VAL A 37 2.37 13.00 -12.12
CA VAL A 37 1.31 12.24 -12.79
C VAL A 37 1.57 12.29 -14.29
N ASN A 38 1.71 11.11 -14.90
CA ASN A 38 1.95 10.94 -16.33
C ASN A 38 0.80 10.10 -16.91
N GLY A 39 -0.26 10.77 -17.36
CA GLY A 39 -1.48 10.13 -17.84
C GLY A 39 -2.11 9.25 -16.76
N THR A 40 -2.01 7.93 -16.92
CA THR A 40 -2.53 6.93 -15.98
C THR A 40 -1.51 6.50 -14.92
N THR A 41 -0.24 6.86 -15.08
CA THR A 41 0.84 6.45 -14.17
C THR A 41 1.15 7.55 -13.17
N VAL A 42 1.16 7.21 -11.89
CA VAL A 42 1.53 8.13 -10.80
C VAL A 42 2.85 7.70 -10.19
N ARG A 43 3.77 8.65 -10.03
CA ARG A 43 5.02 8.45 -9.31
C ARG A 43 4.82 8.86 -7.86
N PHE A 44 4.97 7.91 -6.95
CA PHE A 44 4.97 8.16 -5.52
C PHE A 44 6.41 8.10 -4.98
N GLY A 45 6.76 9.05 -4.12
CA GLY A 45 7.90 8.93 -3.22
C GLY A 45 7.38 8.42 -1.89
N VAL A 46 8.01 7.37 -1.35
CA VAL A 46 7.68 6.85 -0.02
C VAL A 46 8.94 6.98 0.84
N GLU A 47 8.81 7.69 1.95
CA GLU A 47 9.83 7.80 2.97
C GLU A 47 9.35 7.00 4.18
N ALA A 48 10.18 6.06 4.62
CA ALA A 48 9.92 5.22 5.76
C ALA A 48 11.25 4.88 6.43
N PRO A 49 11.26 4.65 7.75
CA PRO A 49 12.45 4.24 8.47
C PRO A 49 12.93 2.85 8.01
N ARG A 50 14.23 2.56 8.19
CA ARG A 50 14.89 1.34 7.68
C ARG A 50 14.29 0.02 8.16
N HIS A 51 13.56 0.03 9.27
CA HIS A 51 12.92 -1.16 9.81
C HIS A 51 11.60 -1.51 9.09
N ILE A 52 11.07 -0.62 8.26
CA ILE A 52 9.83 -0.81 7.49
C ILE A 52 10.20 -1.05 6.03
N ASP A 53 9.98 -2.29 5.58
CA ASP A 53 10.18 -2.65 4.18
C ASP A 53 9.07 -2.08 3.30
N VAL A 54 9.45 -1.27 2.32
CA VAL A 54 8.55 -0.76 1.29
C VAL A 54 8.72 -1.58 0.01
N HIS A 55 7.65 -2.23 -0.42
CA HIS A 55 7.64 -3.07 -1.61
C HIS A 55 6.46 -2.72 -2.51
N ARG A 56 6.63 -2.95 -3.81
CA ARG A 56 5.48 -3.02 -4.72
C ARG A 56 4.63 -4.23 -4.35
N PHE A 57 3.31 -4.09 -4.42
CA PHE A 57 2.36 -5.09 -3.91
C PHE A 57 2.55 -6.47 -4.55
N GLU A 58 2.79 -6.51 -5.85
CA GLU A 58 3.02 -7.74 -6.62
C GLU A 58 4.28 -8.50 -6.18
N ILE A 59 5.29 -7.79 -5.69
CA ILE A 59 6.51 -8.38 -5.15
C ILE A 59 6.26 -8.89 -3.73
N TYR A 60 5.57 -8.09 -2.91
CA TYR A 60 5.19 -8.47 -1.56
C TYR A 60 4.37 -9.77 -1.54
N GLU A 61 3.36 -9.90 -2.40
CA GLU A 61 2.56 -11.13 -2.50
C GLU A 61 3.41 -12.36 -2.84
N LYS A 62 4.35 -12.24 -3.78
CA LYS A 62 5.25 -13.34 -4.14
C LYS A 62 6.13 -13.76 -2.96
N ILE A 63 6.65 -12.81 -2.20
CA ILE A 63 7.47 -13.09 -1.00
C ILE A 63 6.63 -13.82 0.05
N GLN A 64 5.42 -13.35 0.33
CA GLN A 64 4.56 -13.97 1.34
C GLN A 64 4.11 -15.39 0.97
N ARG A 65 3.77 -15.62 -0.31
CA ARG A 65 3.44 -16.96 -0.80
C ARG A 65 4.61 -17.93 -0.64
N LYS A 66 5.84 -17.50 -0.93
CA LYS A 66 7.05 -18.31 -0.72
C LYS A 66 7.28 -18.63 0.76
N LYS A 67 7.18 -17.64 1.66
CA LYS A 67 7.32 -17.84 3.11
C LYS A 67 6.32 -18.88 3.64
N ASN A 68 5.06 -18.78 3.23
CA ASN A 68 4.01 -19.73 3.63
C ASN A 68 4.23 -21.15 3.09
N GLN A 69 4.86 -21.32 1.93
CA GLN A 69 5.18 -22.63 1.38
C GLN A 69 6.35 -23.31 2.11
N VAL A 70 7.35 -22.54 2.53
CA VAL A 70 8.48 -23.06 3.32
C VAL A 70 8.01 -23.50 4.70
N ALA A 71 7.16 -22.70 5.36
CA ALA A 71 6.61 -23.03 6.68
C ALA A 71 5.69 -24.27 6.69
N ARG A 72 5.14 -24.68 5.54
CA ARG A 72 4.30 -25.88 5.42
C ARG A 72 5.09 -27.15 5.07
N LYS A 73 6.37 -27.02 4.71
CA LYS A 73 7.26 -28.14 4.34
C LYS A 73 8.23 -28.51 5.45
N ALA A 74 8.28 -27.73 6.53
CA ALA A 74 8.91 -28.06 7.80
C ALA A 74 7.85 -28.64 8.74
#